data_AF-A0A645FDK6-F1
#
_entry.id   AF-A0A645FDK6-F1
#
_cell.length_a   1.000
_cell.length_b   1.000
_cell.length_c   1.000
_cell.angle_alpha   90.00
_cell.angle_beta   90.00
_cell.angle_gamma   90.00
#
_symmetry.space_group_name_H-M   'P 1'
#
loop_
_entity.id
_entity.type
_entity.pdbx_description
1 polymer ?
#
loop_
_entity_poly.entity_id
_entity_poly.type
_entity_poly.pdbx_seq_one_letter_code
_entity_poly.pdbx_strand_id
1 'polypeptide(L)' 'MLYEHFLENPCEMPHEFTDYIEKDGLTRVVLDYVSGMTDRYAIARFEELFVPKNWQ' A
#
# COMPACT_ATOMS: atom_id res chain seq x y z
N MET A 1 -0.67 10.14 0.03
CA MET A 1 -1.20 9.48 1.24
C MET A 1 -0.90 7.98 1.25
N LEU A 2 -1.53 7.14 0.41
CA LEU A 2 -1.21 5.69 0.35
C LEU A 2 0.22 5.43 -0.14
N TYR A 3 0.65 6.14 -1.18
CA TYR A 3 2.00 6.03 -1.72
C TYR A 3 3.07 6.35 -0.66
N GLU A 4 2.96 7.49 0.04
CA GLU A 4 3.90 7.81 1.13
C GLU A 4 3.86 6.78 2.25
N HIS A 5 2.68 6.31 2.65
CA HIS A 5 2.55 5.31 3.72
C HIS A 5 3.28 4.00 3.38
N PHE A 6 3.16 3.50 2.16
CA PHE A 6 3.84 2.26 1.75
C PHE A 6 5.33 2.46 1.43
N LEU A 7 5.79 3.68 1.18
CA LEU A 7 7.22 3.99 1.18
C LEU A 7 7.81 3.90 2.60
N GLU A 8 7.07 4.33 3.61
CA GLU A 8 7.50 4.28 5.01
C GLU A 8 7.32 2.87 5.60
N ASN A 9 6.27 2.15 5.18
CA ASN A 9 5.88 0.83 5.71
C ASN A 9 5.70 -0.22 4.59
N PRO A 10 6.77 -0.59 3.86
CA PRO A 10 6.66 -1.54 2.75
C PRO A 10 6.16 -2.93 3.16
N CYS A 11 6.38 -3.33 4.42
CA CYS A 11 5.93 -4.62 4.96
C CYS A 11 4.40 -4.75 5.06
N GLU A 12 3.64 -3.66 4.92
CA GLU A 12 2.18 -3.70 4.89
C GLU A 12 1.62 -3.99 3.48
N MET A 13 2.48 -3.98 2.46
CA MET A 13 2.13 -4.48 1.13
C MET A 13 2.09 -6.01 1.13
N PRO A 14 1.33 -6.64 0.22
CA PRO A 14 1.38 -8.08 0.03
C PRO A 14 2.80 -8.57 -0.28
N HIS A 15 3.16 -9.76 0.23
CA HIS A 15 4.49 -10.34 0.06
C HIS A 15 4.94 -10.44 -1.40
N GLU A 16 3.99 -10.74 -2.29
CA GLU A 16 4.21 -10.79 -3.74
C GLU A 16 4.74 -9.48 -4.33
N PHE A 17 4.51 -8.33 -3.68
CA PHE A 17 5.12 -7.05 -4.08
C PHE A 17 6.46 -6.84 -3.37
N THR A 18 6.53 -7.13 -2.07
CA THR A 18 7.76 -6.88 -1.29
C THR A 18 8.97 -7.67 -1.79
N ASP A 19 8.74 -8.86 -2.35
CA ASP A 19 9.80 -9.71 -2.91
C ASP A 19 10.53 -9.05 -4.10
N TYR A 20 9.90 -8.08 -4.77
CA TYR A 20 10.51 -7.34 -5.87
C TYR A 20 11.31 -6.11 -5.41
N ILE A 21 11.27 -5.72 -4.12
CA ILE A 21 11.91 -4.49 -3.64
C ILE A 21 13.42 -4.51 -3.87
N GLU A 22 14.09 -5.65 -3.60
CA GLU A 22 15.54 -5.76 -3.83
C GLU A 22 15.93 -5.61 -5.29
N LYS A 23 15.05 -6.04 -6.21
CA LYS A 23 15.32 -6.09 -7.64
C LYS A 23 14.94 -4.79 -8.35
N ASP A 24 13.73 -4.30 -8.09
CA ASP A 24 13.11 -3.21 -8.86
C ASP A 24 13.13 -1.88 -8.08
N GLY A 25 13.44 -1.92 -6.79
CA GLY A 25 13.52 -0.77 -5.91
C GLY A 25 12.19 -0.41 -5.26
N LEU A 26 12.26 0.03 -4.00
CA LEU A 26 11.09 0.34 -3.16
C LEU A 26 10.09 1.27 -3.85
N THR A 27 10.56 2.41 -4.37
CA THR A 27 9.71 3.40 -5.03
C THR A 27 8.92 2.82 -6.19
N ARG A 28 9.56 1.98 -7.02
CA ARG A 28 8.91 1.39 -8.18
C ARG A 28 7.86 0.38 -7.78
N VAL A 29 8.18 -0.51 -6.84
CA VAL A 29 7.26 -1.51 -6.32
C VAL A 29 6.02 -0.84 -5.69
N VAL A 30 6.22 0.21 -4.88
CA VAL A 30 5.10 0.94 -4.27
C VAL A 30 4.23 1.63 -5.32
N LEU A 31 4.84 2.21 -6.37
CA LEU A 31 4.11 2.82 -7.47
C LEU A 31 3.27 1.78 -8.24
N ASP A 32 3.85 0.63 -8.55
CA ASP A 32 3.17 -0.46 -9.26
C ASP A 32 2.03 -1.04 -8.39
N TYR A 33 2.23 -1.17 -7.08
CA TYR A 33 1.19 -1.60 -6.15
C TYR A 33 0.02 -0.61 -6.08
N VAL A 34 0.30 0.68 -5.88
CA VAL A 34 -0.73 1.73 -5.77
C VAL A 34 -1.48 1.94 -7.09
N SER A 35 -0.76 1.94 -8.22
CA SER A 35 -1.39 2.11 -9.54
C SER A 35 -2.19 0.88 -9.99
N GLY A 36 -1.85 -0.31 -9.47
CA GLY A 36 -2.59 -1.56 -9.72
C GLY A 36 -3.87 -1.72 -8.89
N MET A 37 -4.14 -0.82 -7.93
CA MET A 37 -5.35 -0.90 -7.11
C MET A 37 -6.60 -0.52 -7.91
N THR A 38 -7.68 -1.27 -7.71
CA THR A 38 -9.01 -0.79 -8.10
C THR A 38 -9.47 0.30 -7.12
N ASP A 39 -10.30 1.24 -7.57
CA ASP A 39 -10.84 2.31 -6.72
C ASP A 39 -11.42 1.77 -5.39
N ARG A 40 -12.21 0.69 -5.48
CA ARG A 40 -12.82 0.04 -4.29
C ARG A 40 -11.77 -0.48 -3.31
N TYR A 41 -10.67 -1.07 -3.82
CA TYR A 41 -9.60 -1.57 -2.98
C TYR A 41 -8.78 -0.43 -2.35
N ALA A 42 -8.47 0.61 -3.14
CA ALA A 42 -7.75 1.78 -2.66
C ALA A 42 -8.53 2.49 -1.54
N ILE A 43 -9.85 2.66 -1.70
CA ILE A 43 -10.73 3.25 -0.68
C ILE A 43 -10.74 2.39 0.58
N ALA A 44 -10.95 1.07 0.46
CA ALA A 44 -10.96 0.17 1.61
C ALA A 44 -9.63 0.22 2.39
N ARG A 45 -8.50 0.23 1.69
CA ARG A 45 -7.18 0.37 2.32
C ARG A 45 -6.97 1.72 2.97
N PHE A 46 -7.44 2.78 2.33
CA PHE A 46 -7.38 4.11 2.91
C PHE A 46 -8.20 4.18 4.20
N GLU A 47 -9.42 3.63 4.21
CA GLU A 47 -10.26 3.59 5.41
C GLU A 47 -9.61 2.76 6.52
N GLU A 48 -9.00 1.62 6.21
CA GLU A 48 -8.30 0.78 7.19
C GLU A 48 -7.10 1.48 7.83
N LEU A 49 -6.32 2.23 7.03
CA LEU A 49 -5.06 2.84 7.47
C LEU A 49 -5.24 4.21 8.12
N PHE A 50 -6.19 5.01 7.63
CA PHE A 50 -6.27 6.42 8.00
C PHE A 50 -7.57 6.81 8.70
N VAL A 51 -8.61 5.97 8.66
CA VAL A 51 -9.90 6.25 9.30
C VAL A 51 -10.03 5.42 10.58
N PRO A 52 -10.04 6.05 11.78
CA PRO A 52 -10.26 5.34 13.01
C PRO A 52 -11.60 4.62 12.99
N LYS A 53 -11.60 3.30 13.21
CA LYS A 53 -12.84 2.54 13.38
C LYS A 53 -13.36 2.82 14.79
N ASN A 54 -14.40 3.63 14.90
CA ASN A 54 -15.12 3.81 16.15
C ASN A 54 -15.75 2.46 16.54
N TRP A 55 -15.51 2.01 17.78
CA TRP A 55 -16.24 0.87 18.33
C TRP A 55 -17.73 1.19 18.37
N GLN A 56 -18.56 0.39 17.69
CA GLN A 56 -20.01 0.34 17.88
C GLN A 56 -20.38 -0.77 18.85
#